data_AF-A0A945HHZ3-F1
#
_entry.id   AF-A0A945HHZ3-F1
#
_cell.length_a   1.000
_cell.length_b   1.000
_cell.length_c   1.000
_cell.angle_alpha   90.00
_cell.angle_beta   90.00
_cell.angle_gamma   90.00
#
_symmetry.space_group_name_H-M   'P 1'
#
loop_
_entity.id
_entity.type
_entity.pdbx_description
1 polymer ?
#
loop_
_entity_poly.entity_id
_entity_poly.type
_entity_poly.pdbx_seq_one_letter_code
_entity_poly.pdbx_strand_id
1 'polypeptide(L)'
;MGHQTSKNYLKLQNRLNKSPQGAPPSDSLFQILEILFSEKEADLASKLPMKLITVKKAAKRWKKTEEESREILEGLADKGILLDMHNGKEKNYVMAPTMAGFFEFSIMRADGKFDRELLSKLYYEYINGEDAFVKQVLGQMPTIARGFVHEDTIQEKDYSEVLDYERASKVIDTASCITVGTCYCRHKMEHVGKACDQPQEVCLTFNNAARSLSSHGIAKKITKKEAHKVLDDCIKNGLVQIGDNVQDNVGFICNCCGCCCEALLAYKELGTSMKVHTNFFADFQDKSCTSCGLCSLKCPVDAIVMKEDKDKKKKPVIDKERCIGCGVCSRYCPTKDISMERRDEVGFVPKDSFERFVMAAINEGKLQNLIFDNFGLWTNDQLNRLLAYILSLKPVKRKLASQQLQSKYIDKIARTYYALNKKLFKEKKKPDYSHPELKVKTGKDK
;
A
#
# COMPACT_ATOMS: atom_id res chain seq x y z
N MET A 1 -26.55 12.44 -18.47
CA MET A 1 -25.96 13.46 -19.38
C MET A 1 -24.51 13.04 -19.58
N GLY A 2 -24.15 12.54 -20.77
CA GLY A 2 -22.81 12.01 -21.01
C GLY A 2 -21.80 13.15 -21.12
N HIS A 3 -20.93 13.31 -20.12
CA HIS A 3 -19.76 14.17 -20.24
C HIS A 3 -18.91 13.64 -21.42
N GLN A 4 -18.60 14.51 -22.39
CA GLN A 4 -17.61 14.21 -23.42
C GLN A 4 -16.22 14.18 -22.77
N THR A 5 -15.86 13.05 -22.15
CA THR A 5 -14.50 12.85 -21.62
C THR A 5 -13.50 13.02 -22.75
N SER A 6 -12.53 13.93 -22.61
CA SER A 6 -11.47 14.06 -23.62
C SER A 6 -10.76 12.72 -23.82
N LYS A 7 -10.45 12.41 -25.09
CA LYS A 7 -9.69 11.23 -25.49
C LYS A 7 -8.39 11.08 -24.70
N ASN A 8 -7.80 12.18 -24.22
CA ASN A 8 -6.55 12.16 -23.47
C ASN A 8 -6.71 11.62 -22.03
N TYR A 9 -7.79 11.98 -21.33
CA TYR A 9 -8.08 11.41 -20.01
C TYR A 9 -8.44 9.94 -20.10
N LEU A 10 -9.14 9.52 -21.16
CA LEU A 10 -9.39 8.09 -21.42
C LEU A 10 -8.09 7.31 -21.65
N LYS A 11 -7.10 7.87 -22.37
CA LYS A 11 -5.78 7.23 -22.51
C LYS A 11 -5.06 7.12 -21.17
N LEU A 12 -5.10 8.17 -20.35
CA LEU A 12 -4.49 8.17 -19.01
C LEU A 12 -5.15 7.14 -18.10
N GLN A 13 -6.47 7.08 -18.06
CA GLN A 13 -7.23 6.10 -17.31
C GLN A 13 -6.88 4.66 -17.75
N ASN A 14 -6.88 4.39 -19.05
CA ASN A 14 -6.44 3.10 -19.60
C ASN A 14 -4.99 2.78 -19.23
N ARG A 15 -4.14 3.82 -19.14
CA ARG A 15 -2.75 3.67 -18.73
C ARG A 15 -2.64 3.26 -17.27
N LEU A 16 -3.37 3.93 -16.38
CA LEU A 16 -3.45 3.61 -14.95
C LEU A 16 -3.94 2.18 -14.76
N ASN A 17 -4.97 1.75 -15.49
CA ASN A 17 -5.52 0.39 -15.42
C ASN A 17 -4.57 -0.74 -15.85
N LYS A 18 -3.44 -0.43 -16.51
CA LYS A 18 -2.38 -1.42 -16.74
C LYS A 18 -1.62 -1.78 -15.47
N SER A 19 -1.59 -0.89 -14.47
CA SER A 19 -1.05 -1.13 -13.14
C SER A 19 -1.95 -2.13 -12.38
N PRO A 20 -1.39 -2.97 -11.49
CA PRO A 20 -2.17 -3.86 -10.64
C PRO A 20 -3.34 -3.16 -9.98
N GLN A 21 -3.09 -2.06 -9.25
CA GLN A 21 -4.14 -1.27 -8.60
C GLN A 21 -5.18 -0.73 -9.60
N GLY A 22 -4.70 -0.07 -10.65
CA GLY A 22 -5.57 0.59 -11.62
C GLY A 22 -6.27 1.83 -11.06
N ALA A 23 -7.28 2.28 -11.81
CA ALA A 23 -8.22 3.33 -11.45
C ALA A 23 -9.51 3.04 -12.24
N PRO A 24 -10.49 2.30 -11.66
CA PRO A 24 -11.74 1.95 -12.35
C PRO A 24 -12.39 3.17 -13.01
N PRO A 25 -12.80 3.10 -14.28
CA PRO A 25 -13.38 4.26 -14.96
C PRO A 25 -14.73 4.62 -14.35
N SER A 26 -14.93 5.90 -14.07
CA SER A 26 -16.22 6.49 -13.73
C SER A 26 -16.21 7.99 -14.06
N ASP A 27 -17.39 8.60 -14.09
CA ASP A 27 -17.51 10.04 -14.35
C ASP A 27 -16.79 10.86 -13.27
N SER A 28 -16.85 10.42 -12.01
CA SER A 28 -16.13 11.01 -10.88
C SER A 28 -14.61 10.93 -11.08
N LEU A 29 -14.09 9.78 -11.53
CA LEU A 29 -12.66 9.63 -11.84
C LEU A 29 -12.22 10.60 -12.92
N PHE A 30 -12.98 10.76 -14.01
CA PHE A 30 -12.56 11.64 -15.10
C PHE A 30 -12.50 13.11 -14.65
N GLN A 31 -13.46 13.55 -13.83
CA GLN A 31 -13.42 14.88 -13.22
C GLN A 31 -12.23 15.05 -12.27
N ILE A 32 -11.90 14.02 -11.46
CA ILE A 32 -10.69 14.00 -10.64
C ILE A 32 -9.44 14.19 -11.52
N LEU A 33 -9.33 13.45 -12.63
CA LEU A 33 -8.19 13.55 -13.53
C LEU A 33 -8.10 14.92 -14.21
N GLU A 34 -9.22 15.57 -14.51
CA GLU A 34 -9.27 16.93 -15.07
C GLU A 34 -8.75 17.99 -14.09
N ILE A 35 -8.99 17.81 -12.78
CA ILE A 35 -8.44 18.70 -11.73
C ILE A 35 -6.93 18.47 -11.57
N LEU A 36 -6.49 17.22 -11.59
CA LEU A 36 -5.09 16.87 -11.31
C LEU A 36 -4.17 17.13 -12.51
N PHE A 37 -4.68 16.95 -13.73
CA PHE A 37 -3.91 17.04 -14.96
C PHE A 37 -4.55 18.02 -15.93
N SER A 38 -3.74 18.92 -16.49
CA SER A 38 -4.10 19.52 -17.77
C SER A 38 -4.22 18.44 -18.84
N GLU A 39 -5.00 18.70 -19.88
CA GLU A 39 -5.21 17.74 -20.96
C GLU A 39 -3.89 17.28 -21.62
N LYS A 40 -2.93 18.20 -21.75
CA LYS A 40 -1.61 17.95 -22.32
C LYS A 40 -0.76 17.07 -21.40
N GLU A 41 -0.79 17.32 -20.09
CA GLU A 41 -0.14 16.47 -19.09
C GLU A 41 -0.74 15.06 -19.08
N ALA A 42 -2.07 14.93 -19.21
CA ALA A 42 -2.73 13.64 -19.26
C ALA A 42 -2.26 12.79 -20.46
N ASP A 43 -2.14 13.37 -21.66
CA ASP A 43 -1.61 12.66 -22.83
C ASP A 43 -0.13 12.25 -22.63
N LEU A 44 0.70 13.12 -22.05
CA LEU A 44 2.11 12.82 -21.79
C LEU A 44 2.29 11.75 -20.70
N ALA A 45 1.55 11.85 -19.61
CA ALA A 45 1.53 10.89 -18.51
C ALA A 45 1.01 9.52 -18.97
N SER A 46 0.00 9.49 -19.86
CA SER A 46 -0.51 8.24 -20.45
C SER A 46 0.56 7.44 -21.21
N LYS A 47 1.59 8.13 -21.68
CA LYS A 47 2.72 7.51 -22.37
C LYS A 47 3.74 6.96 -21.38
N LEU A 48 3.92 7.51 -20.18
CA LEU A 48 5.01 7.08 -19.27
C LEU A 48 4.95 5.59 -18.92
N PRO A 49 6.10 4.89 -18.73
CA PRO A 49 6.16 3.51 -18.24
C PRO A 49 5.67 3.38 -16.78
N MET A 50 5.31 2.18 -16.33
CA MET A 50 5.02 1.91 -14.91
C MET A 50 6.29 1.82 -14.06
N LYS A 51 7.44 1.80 -14.73
CA LYS A 51 8.77 1.70 -14.14
C LYS A 51 9.43 3.07 -14.12
N LEU A 52 10.55 3.14 -13.42
CA LEU A 52 11.43 4.30 -13.43
C LEU A 52 11.82 4.71 -14.85
N ILE A 53 11.76 6.00 -15.11
CA ILE A 53 12.17 6.62 -16.37
C ILE A 53 13.12 7.79 -16.09
N THR A 54 14.14 7.93 -16.93
CA THR A 54 15.06 9.07 -16.91
C THR A 54 14.54 10.17 -17.82
N VAL A 55 15.00 11.41 -17.61
CA VAL A 55 14.67 12.56 -18.46
C VAL A 55 14.94 12.26 -19.94
N LYS A 56 16.12 11.72 -20.26
CA LYS A 56 16.51 11.34 -21.62
C LYS A 56 15.53 10.37 -22.29
N LYS A 57 15.08 9.35 -21.55
CA LYS A 57 14.12 8.36 -22.07
C LYS A 57 12.72 8.95 -22.24
N ALA A 58 12.31 9.85 -21.34
CA ALA A 58 11.05 10.58 -21.47
C ALA A 58 11.08 11.52 -22.69
N ALA A 59 12.17 12.26 -22.88
CA ALA A 59 12.38 13.15 -24.03
C ALA A 59 12.26 12.45 -25.37
N LYS A 60 12.96 11.31 -25.53
CA LYS A 60 12.84 10.47 -26.73
C LYS A 60 11.40 10.02 -26.97
N ARG A 61 10.67 9.68 -25.90
CA ARG A 61 9.30 9.17 -25.99
C ARG A 61 8.29 10.25 -26.35
N TRP A 62 8.46 11.44 -25.79
CA TRP A 62 7.61 12.59 -26.04
C TRP A 62 8.00 13.36 -27.30
N LYS A 63 9.14 13.01 -27.92
CA LYS A 63 9.74 13.74 -29.05
C LYS A 63 9.97 15.20 -28.69
N LYS A 64 10.56 15.41 -27.51
CA LYS A 64 10.88 16.71 -26.91
C LYS A 64 12.35 16.82 -26.58
N THR A 65 12.83 18.02 -26.26
CA THR A 65 14.19 18.18 -25.72
C THR A 65 14.27 17.60 -24.30
N GLU A 66 15.50 17.31 -23.83
CA GLU A 66 15.69 16.87 -22.44
C GLU A 66 15.30 17.97 -21.43
N GLU A 67 15.48 19.24 -21.79
CA GLU A 67 15.12 20.38 -20.94
C GLU A 67 13.61 20.54 -20.80
N GLU A 68 12.86 20.57 -21.90
CA GLU A 68 11.39 20.59 -21.85
C GLU A 68 10.83 19.39 -21.09
N SER A 69 11.45 18.21 -21.30
CA SER A 69 11.00 16.98 -20.64
C SER A 69 11.29 17.00 -19.14
N ARG A 70 12.38 17.63 -18.72
CA ARG A 70 12.70 17.84 -17.31
C ARG A 70 11.67 18.74 -16.67
N GLU A 71 11.36 19.89 -17.26
CA GLU A 71 10.35 20.81 -16.75
C GLU A 71 8.98 20.13 -16.57
N ILE A 72 8.56 19.32 -17.54
CA ILE A 72 7.30 18.56 -17.45
C ILE A 72 7.36 17.53 -16.32
N LEU A 73 8.44 16.76 -16.21
CA LEU A 73 8.59 15.75 -15.16
C LEU A 73 8.62 16.37 -13.77
N GLU A 74 9.35 17.47 -13.60
CA GLU A 74 9.42 18.23 -12.35
C GLU A 74 8.07 18.85 -12.01
N GLY A 75 7.36 19.46 -12.96
CA GLY A 75 6.03 20.02 -12.73
C GLY A 75 5.00 18.97 -12.28
N LEU A 76 5.06 17.76 -12.85
CA LEU A 76 4.24 16.62 -12.41
C LEU A 76 4.68 16.10 -11.03
N ALA A 77 5.98 16.11 -10.71
CA ALA A 77 6.48 15.74 -9.39
C ALA A 77 6.09 16.78 -8.31
N ASP A 78 6.15 18.07 -8.64
CA ASP A 78 5.66 19.16 -7.79
C ASP A 78 4.17 19.03 -7.51
N LYS A 79 3.40 18.37 -8.39
CA LYS A 79 1.97 18.07 -8.20
C LYS A 79 1.73 16.81 -7.38
N GLY A 80 2.77 16.03 -7.06
CA GLY A 80 2.64 14.72 -6.41
C GLY A 80 2.14 13.62 -7.35
N ILE A 81 2.14 13.86 -8.66
CA ILE A 81 1.73 12.86 -9.66
C ILE A 81 2.85 11.87 -9.93
N LEU A 82 4.08 12.39 -10.00
CA LEU A 82 5.29 11.59 -10.09
C LEU A 82 6.03 11.62 -8.75
N LEU A 83 6.74 10.54 -8.46
CA LEU A 83 7.78 10.53 -7.45
C LEU A 83 9.13 10.51 -8.15
N ASP A 84 10.03 11.37 -7.69
CA ASP A 84 11.42 11.40 -8.13
C ASP A 84 12.32 10.59 -7.18
N MET A 85 13.35 9.99 -7.76
CA MET A 85 14.32 9.17 -7.04
C MET A 85 15.72 9.46 -7.58
N HIS A 86 16.67 9.56 -6.67
CA HIS A 86 18.09 9.74 -7.03
C HIS A 86 18.79 8.38 -6.99
N ASN A 87 19.34 7.94 -8.11
CA ASN A 87 20.20 6.76 -8.18
C ASN A 87 21.60 7.19 -8.65
N GLY A 88 22.48 7.50 -7.69
CA GLY A 88 23.78 8.09 -7.98
C GLY A 88 23.63 9.52 -8.53
N LYS A 89 24.11 9.75 -9.76
CA LYS A 89 24.08 11.07 -10.42
C LYS A 89 22.84 11.33 -11.28
N GLU A 90 22.00 10.32 -11.53
CA GLU A 90 20.87 10.44 -12.46
C GLU A 90 19.52 10.41 -11.71
N LYS A 91 18.70 11.45 -11.97
CA LYS A 91 17.34 11.59 -11.42
C LYS A 91 16.35 10.77 -12.27
N ASN A 92 15.59 9.92 -11.60
CA ASN A 92 14.59 9.04 -12.20
C ASN A 92 13.20 9.42 -11.68
N TYR A 93 12.18 9.15 -12.47
CA TYR A 93 10.78 9.43 -12.12
C TYR A 93 9.94 8.17 -12.28
N VAL A 94 8.92 8.04 -11.44
CA VAL A 94 7.91 7.00 -11.56
C VAL A 94 6.54 7.59 -11.27
N MET A 95 5.51 7.11 -11.97
CA MET A 95 4.13 7.48 -11.65
C MET A 95 3.79 6.99 -10.24
N ALA A 96 3.34 7.90 -9.39
CA ALA A 96 2.82 7.52 -8.10
C ALA A 96 1.62 6.57 -8.31
N PRO A 97 1.44 5.56 -7.44
CA PRO A 97 0.27 4.71 -7.51
C PRO A 97 -1.02 5.53 -7.32
N THR A 98 -2.17 5.01 -7.75
CA THR A 98 -3.46 5.64 -7.47
C THR A 98 -3.68 5.79 -5.97
N MET A 99 -3.32 4.75 -5.19
CA MET A 99 -3.42 4.73 -3.72
C MET A 99 -2.43 3.72 -3.10
N ALA A 100 -1.62 4.03 -2.08
CA ALA A 100 -1.35 5.33 -1.48
C ALA A 100 -0.32 6.10 -2.32
N GLY A 101 -0.78 7.09 -3.09
CA GLY A 101 0.04 7.86 -4.02
C GLY A 101 -0.60 9.19 -4.40
N PHE A 102 -0.81 9.45 -5.69
CA PHE A 102 -1.18 10.80 -6.13
C PHE A 102 -2.56 11.27 -5.66
N PHE A 103 -3.45 10.36 -5.23
CA PHE A 103 -4.69 10.76 -4.55
C PHE A 103 -4.41 11.35 -3.18
N GLU A 104 -3.55 10.72 -2.39
CA GLU A 104 -3.14 11.23 -1.09
C GLU A 104 -2.38 12.54 -1.24
N PHE A 105 -1.39 12.58 -2.14
CA PHE A 105 -0.46 13.70 -2.26
C PHE A 105 -1.14 14.99 -2.72
N SER A 106 -2.30 14.91 -3.39
CA SER A 106 -3.08 16.08 -3.80
C SER A 106 -3.80 16.77 -2.63
N ILE A 107 -4.17 16.04 -1.58
CA ILE A 107 -4.88 16.56 -0.39
C ILE A 107 -3.97 16.62 0.85
N MET A 108 -2.84 15.93 0.89
CA MET A 108 -1.86 16.02 2.00
C MET A 108 -1.20 17.41 2.16
N ARG A 109 -1.56 18.36 1.30
CA ARG A 109 -1.00 19.73 1.20
C ARG A 109 -2.09 20.79 1.28
N ALA A 110 -1.67 22.03 1.55
CA ALA A 110 -2.55 23.20 1.68
C ALA A 110 -2.04 24.42 0.92
N ASP A 111 -1.31 24.20 -0.16
CA ASP A 111 -0.63 25.23 -0.94
C ASP A 111 -1.47 25.82 -2.08
N GLY A 112 -2.75 25.50 -2.16
CA GLY A 112 -3.67 26.03 -3.17
C GLY A 112 -3.48 25.46 -4.58
N LYS A 113 -2.67 24.39 -4.75
CA LYS A 113 -2.37 23.84 -6.08
C LYS A 113 -3.55 23.14 -6.77
N PHE A 114 -4.51 22.66 -5.97
CA PHE A 114 -5.73 22.03 -6.42
C PHE A 114 -6.94 22.61 -5.69
N ASP A 115 -8.10 22.60 -6.34
CA ASP A 115 -9.38 22.83 -5.66
C ASP A 115 -9.68 21.64 -4.75
N ARG A 116 -9.27 21.74 -3.49
CA ARG A 116 -9.37 20.66 -2.51
C ARG A 116 -10.81 20.37 -2.12
N GLU A 117 -11.69 21.35 -2.15
CA GLU A 117 -13.09 21.15 -1.78
C GLU A 117 -13.79 20.30 -2.83
N LEU A 118 -13.69 20.70 -4.10
CA LEU A 118 -14.24 19.94 -5.21
C LEU A 118 -13.59 18.56 -5.31
N LEU A 119 -12.26 18.50 -5.23
CA LEU A 119 -11.52 17.24 -5.31
C LEU A 119 -11.90 16.27 -4.17
N SER A 120 -12.14 16.77 -2.96
CA SER A 120 -12.56 15.95 -1.83
C SER A 120 -13.99 15.41 -1.99
N LYS A 121 -14.91 16.21 -2.54
CA LYS A 121 -16.28 15.76 -2.88
C LYS A 121 -16.23 14.64 -3.92
N LEU A 122 -15.44 14.81 -4.98
CA LEU A 122 -15.27 13.79 -6.01
C LEU A 122 -14.58 12.53 -5.48
N TYR A 123 -13.55 12.66 -4.63
CA TYR A 123 -12.95 11.50 -3.97
C TYR A 123 -13.92 10.78 -3.04
N TYR A 124 -14.79 11.51 -2.33
CA TYR A 124 -15.82 10.90 -1.51
C TYR A 124 -16.81 10.11 -2.37
N GLU A 125 -17.28 10.67 -3.48
CA GLU A 125 -18.14 9.97 -4.44
C GLU A 125 -17.44 8.74 -5.03
N TYR A 126 -16.23 8.91 -5.58
CA TYR A 126 -15.50 7.85 -6.25
C TYR A 126 -15.06 6.70 -5.33
N ILE A 127 -14.74 6.98 -4.07
CA ILE A 127 -14.20 5.99 -3.13
C ILE A 127 -15.30 5.44 -2.21
N ASN A 128 -16.23 6.28 -1.75
CA ASN A 128 -17.24 5.86 -0.77
C ASN A 128 -18.65 5.74 -1.35
N GLY A 129 -18.93 6.37 -2.50
CA GLY A 129 -20.19 6.24 -3.21
C GLY A 129 -20.19 5.15 -4.27
N GLU A 130 -19.03 4.82 -4.83
CA GLU A 130 -18.86 3.84 -5.91
C GLU A 130 -18.11 2.57 -5.46
N ASP A 131 -18.77 1.41 -5.56
CA ASP A 131 -18.22 0.11 -5.16
C ASP A 131 -16.92 -0.31 -5.90
N ALA A 132 -16.76 0.13 -7.15
CA ALA A 132 -15.74 -0.39 -8.06
C ALA A 132 -14.32 -0.11 -7.53
N PHE A 133 -14.10 1.08 -6.97
CA PHE A 133 -12.80 1.47 -6.43
C PHE A 133 -12.44 0.64 -5.20
N VAL A 134 -13.35 0.54 -4.23
CA VAL A 134 -13.16 -0.23 -2.99
C VAL A 134 -12.83 -1.69 -3.32
N LYS A 135 -13.63 -2.32 -4.19
CA LYS A 135 -13.45 -3.72 -4.56
C LYS A 135 -12.16 -3.98 -5.33
N GLN A 136 -11.81 -3.13 -6.31
CA GLN A 136 -10.63 -3.38 -7.16
C GLN A 136 -9.31 -2.92 -6.53
N VAL A 137 -9.30 -1.77 -5.87
CA VAL A 137 -8.06 -1.15 -5.38
C VAL A 137 -7.77 -1.56 -3.94
N LEU A 138 -8.74 -1.43 -3.04
CA LEU A 138 -8.57 -1.77 -1.62
C LEU A 138 -8.73 -3.26 -1.35
N GLY A 139 -9.52 -3.98 -2.17
CA GLY A 139 -9.65 -5.43 -2.15
C GLY A 139 -8.51 -6.20 -2.83
N GLN A 140 -7.54 -5.52 -3.46
CA GLN A 140 -6.40 -6.15 -4.13
C GLN A 140 -5.58 -7.04 -3.19
N MET A 141 -5.05 -8.14 -3.72
CA MET A 141 -4.12 -9.02 -3.03
C MET A 141 -2.72 -9.05 -3.68
N PRO A 142 -1.62 -9.02 -2.91
CA PRO A 142 -1.55 -8.64 -1.50
C PRO A 142 -2.09 -7.22 -1.31
N THR A 143 -2.73 -6.98 -0.17
CA THR A 143 -3.25 -5.66 0.19
C THR A 143 -2.15 -4.60 0.13
N ILE A 144 -2.52 -3.37 -0.23
CA ILE A 144 -1.59 -2.25 -0.30
C ILE A 144 -1.02 -1.86 1.07
N ALA A 145 -1.78 -2.12 2.14
CA ALA A 145 -1.47 -1.72 3.49
C ALA A 145 -1.75 -2.83 4.50
N ARG A 146 -1.05 -2.77 5.64
CA ARG A 146 -1.24 -3.65 6.80
C ARG A 146 -1.26 -2.84 8.08
N GLY A 147 -1.91 -3.39 9.12
CA GLY A 147 -1.87 -2.85 10.46
C GLY A 147 -0.53 -3.09 11.14
N PHE A 148 -0.20 -2.21 12.08
CA PHE A 148 0.85 -2.39 13.08
C PHE A 148 0.18 -2.43 14.45
N VAL A 149 0.66 -3.34 15.30
CA VAL A 149 0.14 -3.50 16.66
C VAL A 149 0.70 -2.39 17.56
N HIS A 150 -0.09 -1.90 18.50
CA HIS A 150 0.43 -1.05 19.58
C HIS A 150 1.42 -1.86 20.42
N GLU A 151 2.72 -1.58 20.27
CA GLU A 151 3.81 -2.42 20.77
C GLU A 151 3.74 -2.65 22.29
N ASP A 152 3.25 -1.67 23.04
CA ASP A 152 3.09 -1.73 24.50
C ASP A 152 1.88 -2.55 24.98
N THR A 153 1.06 -3.05 24.06
CA THR A 153 -0.08 -3.94 24.35
C THR A 153 0.28 -5.42 24.18
N ILE A 154 1.48 -5.71 23.69
CA ILE A 154 1.99 -7.08 23.52
C ILE A 154 2.44 -7.61 24.89
N GLN A 155 2.18 -8.89 25.15
CA GLN A 155 2.63 -9.55 26.38
C GLN A 155 4.13 -9.80 26.35
N GLU A 156 4.79 -9.70 27.51
CA GLU A 156 6.24 -9.93 27.63
C GLU A 156 6.68 -11.30 27.07
N LYS A 157 5.83 -12.33 27.22
CA LYS A 157 6.08 -13.69 26.70
C LYS A 157 6.27 -13.72 25.17
N ASP A 158 5.67 -12.77 24.45
CA ASP A 158 5.64 -12.73 22.99
C ASP A 158 6.70 -11.79 22.39
N TYR A 159 7.45 -11.04 23.22
CA TYR A 159 8.41 -10.03 22.74
C TYR A 159 9.50 -10.60 21.83
N SER A 160 9.97 -11.83 22.11
CA SER A 160 10.98 -12.51 21.30
C SER A 160 10.47 -12.94 19.92
N GLU A 161 9.15 -12.99 19.74
CA GLU A 161 8.53 -13.43 18.50
C GLU A 161 8.11 -12.25 17.61
N VAL A 162 8.05 -11.02 18.11
CA VAL A 162 7.69 -9.83 17.32
C VAL A 162 8.81 -9.53 16.34
N LEU A 163 8.54 -9.66 15.04
CA LEU A 163 9.53 -9.40 14.00
C LEU A 163 9.71 -7.89 13.83
N ASP A 164 10.92 -7.47 13.46
CA ASP A 164 11.27 -6.06 13.26
C ASP A 164 10.30 -5.33 12.32
N TYR A 165 9.83 -5.99 11.26
CA TYR A 165 8.89 -5.40 10.33
C TYR A 165 7.48 -5.21 10.93
N GLU A 166 7.14 -5.84 12.04
CA GLU A 166 5.83 -5.70 12.70
C GLU A 166 5.75 -4.45 13.59
N ARG A 167 6.87 -3.76 13.79
CA ARG A 167 7.03 -2.64 14.73
C ARG A 167 7.05 -1.31 14.00
N ALA A 168 6.09 -0.44 14.33
CA ALA A 168 6.04 0.91 13.76
C ALA A 168 7.26 1.75 14.19
N SER A 169 7.73 1.55 15.43
CA SER A 169 8.95 2.19 15.94
C SER A 169 10.18 1.82 15.11
N LYS A 170 10.33 0.55 14.73
CA LYS A 170 11.45 0.06 13.93
C LYS A 170 11.47 0.66 12.52
N VAL A 171 10.29 0.89 11.92
CA VAL A 171 10.19 1.58 10.63
C VAL A 171 10.76 3.00 10.74
N ILE A 172 10.42 3.74 11.80
CA ILE A 172 10.97 5.07 12.07
C ILE A 172 12.50 4.99 12.28
N ASP A 173 12.97 4.03 13.07
CA ASP A 173 14.39 3.90 13.42
C ASP A 173 15.29 3.52 12.25
N THR A 174 14.76 2.79 11.27
CA THR A 174 15.51 2.35 10.09
C THR A 174 15.33 3.28 8.88
N ALA A 175 14.37 4.21 8.93
CA ALA A 175 14.12 5.12 7.84
C ALA A 175 15.30 6.06 7.54
N SER A 176 15.60 6.19 6.25
CA SER A 176 16.66 7.08 5.73
C SER A 176 16.19 8.54 5.54
N CYS A 177 14.89 8.76 5.49
CA CYS A 177 14.23 10.07 5.44
C CYS A 177 12.82 9.91 6.00
N ILE A 178 12.32 10.92 6.69
CA ILE A 178 10.99 10.92 7.30
C ILE A 178 10.33 12.26 7.04
N THR A 179 9.06 12.24 6.65
CA THR A 179 8.24 13.44 6.62
C THR A 179 6.92 13.22 7.35
N VAL A 180 6.30 14.31 7.78
CA VAL A 180 4.91 14.36 8.23
C VAL A 180 4.12 15.24 7.27
N GLY A 181 2.96 14.77 6.87
CA GLY A 181 1.98 15.52 6.10
C GLY A 181 0.61 15.51 6.75
N THR A 182 -0.31 16.28 6.17
CA THR A 182 -1.72 16.32 6.58
C THR A 182 -2.37 14.95 6.33
N CYS A 183 -3.26 14.50 7.20
CA CYS A 183 -4.01 13.25 7.01
C CYS A 183 -4.96 13.38 5.81
N TYR A 184 -4.60 12.74 4.69
CA TYR A 184 -5.42 12.69 3.47
C TYR A 184 -6.90 12.43 3.78
N CYS A 185 -7.17 11.33 4.50
CA CYS A 185 -8.53 10.86 4.75
C CYS A 185 -9.36 11.87 5.54
N ARG A 186 -8.78 12.42 6.62
CA ARG A 186 -9.50 13.35 7.49
C ARG A 186 -9.69 14.70 6.84
N HIS A 187 -8.67 15.21 6.15
CA HIS A 187 -8.76 16.45 5.41
C HIS A 187 -9.74 16.35 4.24
N LYS A 188 -9.82 15.20 3.55
CA LYS A 188 -10.91 14.91 2.60
C LYS A 188 -12.27 14.99 3.28
N MET A 189 -12.42 14.34 4.44
CA MET A 189 -13.68 14.33 5.20
C MET A 189 -14.07 15.73 5.73
N GLU A 190 -13.11 16.63 5.93
CA GLU A 190 -13.34 18.02 6.37
C GLU A 190 -14.15 18.79 5.32
N HIS A 191 -13.75 18.69 4.05
CA HIS A 191 -14.41 19.34 2.90
C HIS A 191 -15.80 18.77 2.58
N VAL A 192 -16.19 17.66 3.21
CA VAL A 192 -17.55 17.09 3.10
C VAL A 192 -18.31 17.08 4.44
N GLY A 193 -17.80 17.80 5.46
CA GLY A 193 -18.48 17.98 6.75
C GLY A 193 -18.55 16.71 7.61
N LYS A 194 -17.62 15.76 7.44
CA LYS A 194 -17.60 14.45 8.13
C LYS A 194 -16.30 14.16 8.89
N ALA A 195 -15.38 15.12 8.97
CA ALA A 195 -14.13 14.94 9.71
C ALA A 195 -14.38 14.76 11.22
N CYS A 196 -13.51 13.99 11.86
CA CYS A 196 -13.41 13.95 13.32
C CYS A 196 -12.34 14.93 13.82
N ASP A 197 -12.31 15.18 15.12
CA ASP A 197 -11.43 16.17 15.76
C ASP A 197 -10.00 15.66 16.04
N GLN A 198 -9.62 14.53 15.45
CA GLN A 198 -8.30 13.96 15.64
C GLN A 198 -7.21 14.83 14.95
N PRO A 199 -5.93 14.79 15.37
CA PRO A 199 -4.88 15.69 14.85
C PRO A 199 -4.54 15.50 13.36
N GLN A 200 -4.58 16.57 12.56
CA GLN A 200 -4.39 16.49 11.10
C GLN A 200 -2.95 16.12 10.68
N GLU A 201 -1.90 16.62 11.33
CA GLU A 201 -0.49 16.37 10.95
C GLU A 201 0.03 15.02 11.45
N VAL A 202 -0.44 13.93 10.84
CA VAL A 202 -0.16 12.56 11.32
C VAL A 202 0.17 11.56 10.21
N CYS A 203 0.23 11.97 8.95
CA CYS A 203 0.58 11.06 7.85
C CYS A 203 2.10 10.99 7.71
N LEU A 204 2.71 9.88 8.14
CA LEU A 204 4.15 9.68 8.05
C LEU A 204 4.51 9.01 6.74
N THR A 205 5.46 9.58 6.00
CA THR A 205 6.08 8.89 4.87
C THR A 205 7.57 8.71 5.11
N PHE A 206 8.15 7.72 4.46
CA PHE A 206 9.52 7.28 4.71
C PHE A 206 10.34 7.12 3.42
N ASN A 207 11.66 7.10 3.58
CA ASN A 207 12.61 6.70 2.55
C ASN A 207 12.49 7.54 1.26
N ASN A 208 12.35 6.90 0.10
CA ASN A 208 12.30 7.60 -1.19
C ASN A 208 11.03 8.44 -1.35
N ALA A 209 9.88 7.94 -0.89
CA ALA A 209 8.64 8.72 -0.90
C ALA A 209 8.80 9.99 -0.07
N ALA A 210 9.30 9.88 1.16
CA ALA A 210 9.59 11.03 2.02
C ALA A 210 10.53 12.04 1.36
N ARG A 211 11.62 11.57 0.73
CA ARG A 211 12.56 12.45 0.03
C ARG A 211 11.85 13.27 -1.05
N SER A 212 11.15 12.59 -1.96
CA SER A 212 10.44 13.23 -3.07
C SER A 212 9.37 14.22 -2.57
N LEU A 213 8.52 13.80 -1.62
CA LEU A 213 7.47 14.67 -1.08
C LEU A 213 8.04 15.91 -0.37
N SER A 214 9.17 15.77 0.33
CA SER A 214 9.81 16.92 0.97
C SER A 214 10.48 17.87 -0.02
N SER A 215 11.12 17.37 -1.09
CA SER A 215 11.75 18.23 -2.09
C SER A 215 10.72 19.03 -2.91
N HIS A 216 9.50 18.52 -3.00
CA HIS A 216 8.38 19.14 -3.71
C HIS A 216 7.41 19.89 -2.78
N GLY A 217 7.76 20.09 -1.51
CA GLY A 217 6.97 20.87 -0.55
C GLY A 217 5.62 20.25 -0.15
N ILE A 218 5.39 18.97 -0.45
CA ILE A 218 4.13 18.27 -0.18
C ILE A 218 4.05 17.83 1.28
N ALA A 219 5.18 17.45 1.86
CA ALA A 219 5.26 17.00 3.26
C ALA A 219 6.50 17.58 3.94
N LYS A 220 6.38 17.86 5.24
CA LYS A 220 7.44 18.48 6.03
C LYS A 220 8.42 17.43 6.51
N LYS A 221 9.72 17.62 6.22
CA LYS A 221 10.78 16.75 6.74
C LYS A 221 10.90 16.88 8.26
N ILE A 222 11.03 15.75 8.95
CA ILE A 222 11.14 15.68 10.41
C ILE A 222 12.23 14.69 10.85
N THR A 223 12.65 14.83 12.10
CA THR A 223 13.59 13.93 12.76
C THR A 223 12.92 12.65 13.25
N LYS A 224 13.70 11.61 13.53
CA LYS A 224 13.21 10.36 14.16
C LYS A 224 12.53 10.62 15.50
N LYS A 225 13.07 11.53 16.32
CA LYS A 225 12.50 11.92 17.61
C LYS A 225 11.11 12.53 17.45
N GLU A 226 10.94 13.44 16.49
CA GLU A 226 9.64 14.04 16.19
C GLU A 226 8.66 12.99 15.64
N ALA A 227 9.12 12.07 14.80
CA ALA A 227 8.28 10.99 14.25
C ALA A 227 7.77 10.05 15.35
N HIS A 228 8.63 9.65 16.29
CA HIS A 228 8.22 8.88 17.48
C HIS A 228 7.21 9.66 18.33
N LYS A 229 7.41 10.96 18.51
CA LYS A 229 6.43 11.79 19.21
C LYS A 229 5.06 11.80 18.50
N VAL A 230 5.02 11.95 17.18
CA VAL A 230 3.76 11.86 16.40
C VAL A 230 3.10 10.51 16.59
N LEU A 231 3.88 9.42 16.51
CA LEU A 231 3.40 8.06 16.71
C LEU A 231 2.79 7.88 18.11
N ASP A 232 3.51 8.28 19.16
CA ASP A 232 3.06 8.18 20.56
C ASP A 232 1.78 8.98 20.81
N ASP A 233 1.72 10.22 20.31
CA ASP A 233 0.56 11.09 20.47
C ASP A 233 -0.66 10.50 19.73
N CYS A 234 -0.47 9.93 18.54
CA CYS A 234 -1.54 9.22 17.81
C CYS A 234 -2.04 7.99 18.55
N ILE A 235 -1.12 7.19 19.07
CA ILE A 235 -1.41 5.98 19.86
C ILE A 235 -2.22 6.33 21.11
N LYS A 236 -1.83 7.38 21.85
CA LYS A 236 -2.57 7.88 23.03
C LYS A 236 -3.98 8.35 22.71
N ASN A 237 -4.20 8.86 21.49
CA ASN A 237 -5.51 9.27 21.00
C ASN A 237 -6.35 8.11 20.42
N GLY A 238 -5.84 6.89 20.46
CA GLY A 238 -6.54 5.69 19.99
C GLY A 238 -6.55 5.52 18.47
N LEU A 239 -5.57 6.12 17.78
CA LEU A 239 -5.37 5.90 16.35
C LEU A 239 -4.61 4.60 16.09
N VAL A 240 -4.97 3.94 14.99
CA VAL A 240 -4.34 2.71 14.52
C VAL A 240 -3.24 3.04 13.52
N GLN A 241 -2.09 2.39 13.64
CA GLN A 241 -1.04 2.50 12.66
C GLN A 241 -1.30 1.56 11.49
N ILE A 242 -1.43 2.12 10.29
CA ILE A 242 -1.63 1.38 9.04
C ILE A 242 -0.54 1.84 8.07
N GLY A 243 0.30 0.92 7.61
CA GLY A 243 1.43 1.27 6.72
C GLY A 243 1.57 0.34 5.52
N ASP A 244 2.54 0.64 4.67
CA ASP A 244 2.83 -0.15 3.47
C ASP A 244 3.02 -1.64 3.81
N ASN A 245 2.38 -2.52 3.04
CA ASN A 245 2.42 -3.97 3.26
C ASN A 245 3.71 -4.58 2.72
N VAL A 246 4.84 -4.17 3.28
CA VAL A 246 6.19 -4.67 2.95
C VAL A 246 7.02 -4.82 4.23
N GLN A 247 8.08 -5.62 4.16
CA GLN A 247 9.02 -5.80 5.28
C GLN A 247 10.10 -4.70 5.27
N ASP A 248 10.75 -4.52 4.13
CA ASP A 248 11.88 -3.61 3.95
C ASP A 248 11.43 -2.31 3.27
N ASN A 249 12.05 -1.20 3.66
CA ASN A 249 11.85 0.12 3.04
C ASN A 249 10.37 0.56 2.98
N VAL A 250 9.59 0.29 4.03
CA VAL A 250 8.21 0.75 4.21
C VAL A 250 8.07 2.20 3.75
N GLY A 251 7.11 2.48 2.86
CA GLY A 251 6.95 3.80 2.25
C GLY A 251 6.15 4.80 3.09
N PHE A 252 5.22 4.33 3.92
CA PHE A 252 4.36 5.17 4.75
C PHE A 252 3.82 4.42 5.98
N ILE A 253 3.44 5.19 7.00
CA ILE A 253 2.59 4.79 8.12
C ILE A 253 1.57 5.93 8.33
N CYS A 254 0.30 5.61 8.15
CA CYS A 254 -0.83 6.46 8.47
C CYS A 254 -1.31 6.16 9.89
N ASN A 255 -1.71 7.21 10.62
CA ASN A 255 -2.31 7.11 11.94
C ASN A 255 -3.82 7.31 11.83
N CYS A 256 -4.54 6.19 11.73
CA CYS A 256 -5.88 6.10 11.20
C CYS A 256 -6.95 6.05 12.30
N CYS A 257 -8.02 6.81 12.09
CA CYS A 257 -9.26 6.73 12.85
C CYS A 257 -10.30 5.89 12.10
N GLY A 258 -11.12 5.12 12.81
CA GLY A 258 -12.15 4.25 12.22
C GLY A 258 -13.32 4.97 11.54
N CYS A 259 -13.42 6.31 11.67
CA CYS A 259 -14.50 7.11 11.08
C CYS A 259 -14.13 7.81 9.75
N CYS A 260 -12.85 8.12 9.52
CA CYS A 260 -12.43 8.82 8.29
C CYS A 260 -11.56 7.98 7.36
N CYS A 261 -10.79 7.01 7.88
CA CYS A 261 -9.76 6.32 7.09
C CYS A 261 -10.37 5.42 6.00
N GLU A 262 -10.01 5.65 4.73
CA GLU A 262 -10.52 4.84 3.60
C GLU A 262 -10.26 3.35 3.77
N ALA A 263 -9.05 2.97 4.21
CA ALA A 263 -8.71 1.57 4.40
C ALA A 263 -9.57 0.90 5.49
N LEU A 264 -9.92 1.62 6.55
CA LEU A 264 -10.76 1.08 7.63
C LEU A 264 -12.24 1.09 7.26
N LEU A 265 -12.72 2.12 6.56
CA LEU A 265 -14.09 2.16 6.04
C LEU A 265 -14.32 1.02 5.03
N ALA A 266 -13.39 0.84 4.08
CA ALA A 266 -13.40 -0.28 3.16
C ALA A 266 -13.30 -1.63 3.88
N TYR A 267 -12.49 -1.74 4.93
CA TYR A 267 -12.42 -2.98 5.72
C TYR A 267 -13.74 -3.30 6.42
N LYS A 268 -14.46 -2.29 6.92
CA LYS A 268 -15.77 -2.50 7.56
C LYS A 268 -16.80 -3.06 6.56
N GLU A 269 -16.71 -2.64 5.30
CA GLU A 269 -17.57 -3.07 4.19
C GLU A 269 -17.16 -4.45 3.63
N LEU A 270 -15.89 -4.61 3.25
CA LEU A 270 -15.36 -5.82 2.61
C LEU A 270 -15.04 -6.96 3.59
N GLY A 271 -14.92 -6.65 4.88
CA GLY A 271 -14.56 -7.59 5.93
C GLY A 271 -13.23 -8.29 5.68
N THR A 272 -13.21 -9.60 5.91
CA THR A 272 -12.00 -10.44 5.90
C THR A 272 -11.40 -10.68 4.51
N SER A 273 -12.09 -10.21 3.45
CA SER A 273 -11.58 -10.14 2.08
C SER A 273 -10.35 -9.23 1.98
N MET A 274 -10.29 -8.19 2.82
CA MET A 274 -9.11 -7.35 2.98
C MET A 274 -8.21 -7.89 4.10
N LYS A 275 -6.92 -8.07 3.81
CA LYS A 275 -5.90 -8.47 4.80
C LYS A 275 -5.12 -7.26 5.33
N VAL A 276 -5.75 -6.49 6.21
CA VAL A 276 -5.13 -5.33 6.91
C VAL A 276 -4.76 -5.64 8.37
N HIS A 277 -4.82 -6.91 8.77
CA HIS A 277 -4.56 -7.34 10.15
C HIS A 277 -3.05 -7.35 10.48
N THR A 278 -2.74 -7.27 11.77
CA THR A 278 -1.43 -7.63 12.33
C THR A 278 -1.34 -9.16 12.51
N ASN A 279 -0.22 -9.66 13.03
CA ASN A 279 -0.13 -11.06 13.47
C ASN A 279 -0.67 -11.28 14.89
N PHE A 280 -1.48 -10.35 15.40
CA PHE A 280 -2.12 -10.44 16.71
C PHE A 280 -3.64 -10.36 16.58
N PHE A 281 -4.34 -10.75 17.64
CA PHE A 281 -5.77 -10.52 17.83
C PHE A 281 -6.07 -10.21 19.30
N ALA A 282 -7.20 -9.57 19.56
CA ALA A 282 -7.64 -9.27 20.91
C ALA A 282 -8.43 -10.46 21.49
N ASP A 283 -8.14 -10.82 22.74
CA ASP A 283 -8.83 -11.89 23.48
C ASP A 283 -9.35 -11.36 24.82
N PHE A 284 -10.54 -11.78 25.23
CA PHE A 284 -11.21 -11.31 26.44
C PHE A 284 -11.09 -12.34 27.56
N GLN A 285 -10.58 -11.91 28.72
CA GLN A 285 -10.21 -12.80 29.83
C GLN A 285 -11.23 -12.84 31.00
N ASP A 286 -12.20 -11.93 31.02
CA ASP A 286 -13.23 -11.76 32.06
C ASP A 286 -12.78 -11.92 33.53
N LYS A 287 -11.66 -11.30 33.92
CA LYS A 287 -11.13 -11.39 35.29
C LYS A 287 -11.74 -10.32 36.20
N SER A 288 -11.81 -9.09 35.71
CA SER A 288 -12.20 -7.90 36.48
C SER A 288 -13.09 -6.93 35.70
N CYS A 289 -13.76 -7.42 34.66
CA CYS A 289 -14.43 -6.56 33.69
C CYS A 289 -15.62 -5.80 34.32
N THR A 290 -15.57 -4.47 34.25
CA THR A 290 -16.60 -3.55 34.78
C THR A 290 -17.74 -3.24 33.80
N SER A 291 -17.76 -3.88 32.62
CA SER A 291 -18.80 -3.66 31.60
C SER A 291 -18.92 -2.21 31.07
N CYS A 292 -17.86 -1.41 31.18
CA CYS A 292 -17.87 0.02 30.78
C CYS A 292 -18.04 0.28 29.27
N GLY A 293 -17.82 -0.71 28.41
CA GLY A 293 -18.03 -0.60 26.95
C GLY A 293 -16.95 0.14 26.16
N LEU A 294 -15.89 0.66 26.79
CA LEU A 294 -14.82 1.40 26.12
C LEU A 294 -14.12 0.60 25.02
N CYS A 295 -13.91 -0.70 25.22
CA CYS A 295 -13.28 -1.57 24.22
C CYS A 295 -14.12 -1.68 22.93
N SER A 296 -15.45 -1.70 23.05
CA SER A 296 -16.38 -1.69 21.92
C SER A 296 -16.37 -0.33 21.22
N LEU A 297 -16.52 0.77 21.99
CA LEU A 297 -16.53 2.14 21.47
C LEU A 297 -15.24 2.51 20.72
N LYS A 298 -14.09 2.06 21.21
CA LYS A 298 -12.77 2.38 20.62
C LYS A 298 -12.35 1.39 19.54
N CYS A 299 -13.13 0.36 19.25
CA CYS A 299 -12.77 -0.60 18.20
C CYS A 299 -12.87 0.08 16.82
N PRO A 300 -11.77 0.21 16.07
CA PRO A 300 -11.74 0.97 14.80
C PRO A 300 -12.49 0.28 13.66
N VAL A 301 -12.80 -1.02 13.80
CA VAL A 301 -13.39 -1.90 12.78
C VAL A 301 -14.67 -2.59 13.24
N ASP A 302 -15.21 -2.14 14.38
CA ASP A 302 -16.46 -2.64 14.97
C ASP A 302 -16.46 -4.16 15.21
N ALA A 303 -15.29 -4.71 15.57
CA ALA A 303 -15.10 -6.14 15.85
C ALA A 303 -15.53 -6.55 17.27
N ILE A 304 -15.95 -5.60 18.12
CA ILE A 304 -16.31 -5.86 19.52
C ILE A 304 -17.72 -5.35 19.77
N VAL A 305 -18.60 -6.24 20.22
CA VAL A 305 -20.00 -5.92 20.57
C VAL A 305 -20.26 -6.28 22.03
N MET A 306 -20.95 -5.41 22.76
CA MET A 306 -21.36 -5.68 24.14
C MET A 306 -22.63 -6.54 24.15
N LYS A 307 -22.58 -7.77 24.68
CA LYS A 307 -23.73 -8.68 24.80
C LYS A 307 -23.98 -9.05 26.26
N GLU A 308 -25.23 -9.31 26.62
CA GLU A 308 -25.57 -9.78 27.96
C GLU A 308 -25.07 -11.21 28.17
N ASP A 309 -24.41 -11.44 29.31
CA ASP A 309 -24.02 -12.76 29.79
C ASP A 309 -25.16 -13.41 30.60
N LYS A 310 -24.88 -14.60 31.16
CA LYS A 310 -25.84 -15.36 31.97
C LYS A 310 -26.28 -14.62 33.25
N ASP A 311 -25.45 -13.71 33.74
CA ASP A 311 -25.70 -12.90 34.94
C ASP A 311 -26.34 -11.54 34.61
N LYS A 312 -26.83 -11.37 33.37
CA LYS A 312 -27.42 -10.13 32.82
C LYS A 312 -26.45 -8.95 32.82
N LYS A 313 -25.15 -9.19 32.87
CA LYS A 313 -24.12 -8.15 32.71
C LYS A 313 -23.68 -8.08 31.26
N LYS A 314 -23.47 -6.87 30.74
CA LYS A 314 -22.98 -6.70 29.37
C LYS A 314 -21.48 -6.96 29.31
N LYS A 315 -21.05 -8.00 28.59
CA LYS A 315 -19.65 -8.36 28.39
C LYS A 315 -19.25 -8.18 26.92
N PRO A 316 -17.98 -7.84 26.63
CA PRO A 316 -17.51 -7.71 25.26
C PRO A 316 -17.42 -9.10 24.60
N VAL A 317 -17.97 -9.20 23.39
CA VAL A 317 -17.79 -10.35 22.50
C VAL A 317 -16.98 -9.89 21.30
N ILE A 318 -15.81 -10.51 21.12
CA ILE A 318 -14.83 -10.15 20.08
C ILE A 318 -14.97 -11.10 18.89
N ASP A 319 -15.22 -10.54 17.72
CA ASP A 319 -15.08 -11.25 16.44
C ASP A 319 -13.60 -11.31 16.05
N LYS A 320 -12.98 -12.49 16.23
CA LYS A 320 -11.55 -12.73 15.96
C LYS A 320 -11.20 -12.64 14.48
N GLU A 321 -12.17 -12.85 13.59
CA GLU A 321 -11.98 -12.75 12.14
C GLU A 321 -11.97 -11.29 11.69
N ARG A 322 -12.88 -10.46 12.23
CA ARG A 322 -12.92 -9.01 11.99
C ARG A 322 -11.86 -8.23 12.77
N CYS A 323 -11.26 -8.81 13.81
CA CYS A 323 -10.24 -8.15 14.60
C CYS A 323 -8.95 -7.92 13.77
N ILE A 324 -8.57 -6.66 13.55
CA ILE A 324 -7.31 -6.33 12.86
C ILE A 324 -6.07 -6.41 13.76
N GLY A 325 -6.24 -6.70 15.06
CA GLY A 325 -5.12 -6.90 15.99
C GLY A 325 -4.34 -5.64 16.34
N CYS A 326 -4.97 -4.46 16.33
CA CYS A 326 -4.30 -3.17 16.52
C CYS A 326 -3.90 -2.85 17.97
N GLY A 327 -4.49 -3.49 18.99
CA GLY A 327 -4.19 -3.21 20.40
C GLY A 327 -4.97 -2.05 21.05
N VAL A 328 -5.71 -1.24 20.28
CA VAL A 328 -6.45 -0.08 20.82
C VAL A 328 -7.40 -0.47 21.98
N CYS A 329 -8.16 -1.56 21.83
CA CYS A 329 -9.08 -2.01 22.87
C CYS A 329 -8.38 -2.48 24.15
N SER A 330 -7.20 -3.09 24.03
CA SER A 330 -6.37 -3.50 25.18
C SER A 330 -5.88 -2.28 25.94
N ARG A 331 -5.36 -1.27 25.22
CA ARG A 331 -4.89 -0.01 25.80
C ARG A 331 -5.97 0.75 26.59
N TYR A 332 -7.18 0.83 26.04
CA TYR A 332 -8.28 1.59 26.64
C TYR A 332 -9.05 0.81 27.71
N CYS A 333 -8.74 -0.46 27.96
CA CYS A 333 -9.38 -1.25 29.01
C CYS A 333 -8.79 -0.88 30.39
N PRO A 334 -9.55 -0.21 31.28
CA PRO A 334 -9.01 0.25 32.57
C PRO A 334 -8.58 -0.90 33.49
N THR A 335 -9.21 -2.07 33.31
CA THR A 335 -9.00 -3.28 34.10
C THR A 335 -8.07 -4.29 33.43
N LYS A 336 -7.52 -3.97 32.24
CA LYS A 336 -6.61 -4.84 31.47
C LYS A 336 -7.16 -6.25 31.19
N ASP A 337 -8.48 -6.37 31.03
CA ASP A 337 -9.18 -7.63 30.75
C ASP A 337 -9.15 -8.04 29.26
N ILE A 338 -8.55 -7.21 28.41
CA ILE A 338 -8.35 -7.49 26.98
C ILE A 338 -6.86 -7.69 26.75
N SER A 339 -6.47 -8.90 26.38
CA SER A 339 -5.09 -9.24 26.02
C SER A 339 -4.89 -9.26 24.51
N MET A 340 -3.67 -9.01 24.07
CA MET A 340 -3.26 -9.29 22.70
C MET A 340 -2.60 -10.67 22.68
N GLU A 341 -3.07 -11.54 21.79
CA GLU A 341 -2.52 -12.88 21.56
C GLU A 341 -2.03 -12.99 20.12
N ARG A 342 -0.97 -13.78 19.91
CA ARG A 342 -0.42 -14.01 18.58
C ARG A 342 -1.31 -14.96 17.76
N ARG A 343 -1.43 -14.70 16.46
CA ARG A 343 -2.12 -15.58 15.51
C ARG A 343 -1.23 -16.77 15.15
N ASP A 344 -1.82 -17.97 15.09
CA ASP A 344 -1.13 -19.18 14.63
C ASP A 344 -0.69 -19.05 13.16
N GLU A 345 -1.54 -18.47 12.33
CA GLU A 345 -1.25 -18.17 10.93
C GLU A 345 -0.73 -16.74 10.77
N VAL A 346 0.57 -16.62 10.55
CA VAL A 346 1.23 -15.36 10.21
C VAL A 346 0.90 -14.96 8.77
N GLY A 347 0.42 -13.73 8.59
CA GLY A 347 0.11 -13.18 7.27
C GLY A 347 1.36 -13.07 6.41
N PHE A 348 1.26 -13.40 5.12
CA PHE A 348 2.37 -13.18 4.20
C PHE A 348 2.57 -11.68 3.93
N VAL A 349 3.74 -11.16 4.28
CA VAL A 349 4.16 -9.78 3.97
C VAL A 349 5.27 -9.83 2.92
N PRO A 350 5.09 -9.25 1.72
CA PRO A 350 6.14 -9.14 0.70
C PRO A 350 7.43 -8.51 1.24
N LYS A 351 8.60 -8.89 0.70
CA LYS A 351 9.86 -8.33 1.18
C LYS A 351 9.95 -6.82 0.94
N ASP A 352 9.65 -6.37 -0.27
CA ASP A 352 9.72 -4.97 -0.67
C ASP A 352 8.57 -4.61 -1.65
N SER A 353 8.48 -3.33 -2.02
CA SER A 353 7.42 -2.84 -2.93
C SER A 353 7.50 -3.49 -4.32
N PHE A 354 8.68 -3.93 -4.77
CA PHE A 354 8.83 -4.63 -6.05
C PHE A 354 8.17 -6.01 -5.99
N GLU A 355 8.45 -6.80 -4.95
CA GLU A 355 7.79 -8.09 -4.75
C GLU A 355 6.28 -7.93 -4.61
N ARG A 356 5.81 -6.96 -3.80
CA ARG A 356 4.38 -6.68 -3.65
C ARG A 356 3.72 -6.37 -4.99
N PHE A 357 4.35 -5.52 -5.80
CA PHE A 357 3.82 -5.11 -7.10
C PHE A 357 3.76 -6.28 -8.10
N VAL A 358 4.79 -7.13 -8.14
CA VAL A 358 4.81 -8.34 -8.99
C VAL A 358 3.71 -9.31 -8.58
N MET A 359 3.53 -9.54 -7.27
CA MET A 359 2.46 -10.41 -6.79
C MET A 359 1.07 -9.88 -7.12
N ALA A 360 0.85 -8.59 -6.90
CA ALA A 360 -0.39 -7.93 -7.25
C ALA A 360 -0.65 -8.07 -8.76
N ALA A 361 0.37 -7.86 -9.60
CA ALA A 361 0.24 -8.05 -11.05
C ALA A 361 -0.15 -9.49 -11.41
N ILE A 362 0.41 -10.50 -10.75
CA ILE A 362 0.04 -11.91 -10.97
C ILE A 362 -1.41 -12.16 -10.54
N ASN A 363 -1.83 -11.62 -9.39
CA ASN A 363 -3.17 -11.85 -8.86
C ASN A 363 -4.25 -11.18 -9.71
N GLU A 364 -3.97 -9.99 -10.22
CA GLU A 364 -4.88 -9.21 -11.06
C GLU A 364 -4.82 -9.56 -12.56
N GLY A 365 -4.01 -10.55 -12.98
CA GLY A 365 -3.91 -10.91 -14.39
C GLY A 365 -3.19 -9.88 -15.26
N LYS A 366 -2.30 -9.09 -14.66
CA LYS A 366 -1.60 -7.95 -15.27
C LYS A 366 -0.08 -8.11 -15.35
N LEU A 367 0.48 -9.30 -15.07
CA LEU A 367 1.93 -9.52 -15.12
C LEU A 367 2.54 -9.20 -16.49
N GLN A 368 1.84 -9.55 -17.57
CA GLN A 368 2.23 -9.24 -18.93
C GLN A 368 2.35 -7.72 -19.17
N ASN A 369 1.48 -6.93 -18.55
CA ASN A 369 1.59 -5.48 -18.61
C ASN A 369 2.88 -5.04 -17.92
N LEU A 370 3.23 -5.60 -16.76
CA LEU A 370 4.48 -5.27 -16.08
C LEU A 370 5.73 -5.63 -16.90
N ILE A 371 5.75 -6.80 -17.53
CA ILE A 371 6.92 -7.28 -18.28
C ILE A 371 7.06 -6.55 -19.61
N PHE A 372 5.99 -6.52 -20.41
CA PHE A 372 6.03 -6.02 -21.78
C PHE A 372 5.79 -4.51 -21.89
N ASP A 373 5.35 -3.84 -20.82
CA ASP A 373 5.40 -2.39 -20.75
C ASP A 373 6.87 -1.92 -20.79
N ASN A 374 7.27 -1.52 -22.00
CA ASN A 374 8.58 -1.00 -22.33
C ASN A 374 9.70 -1.94 -21.89
N PHE A 375 9.73 -3.16 -22.46
CA PHE A 375 10.70 -4.21 -22.13
C PHE A 375 12.16 -3.73 -22.10
N GLY A 376 12.54 -2.77 -22.97
CA GLY A 376 13.89 -2.18 -22.98
C GLY A 376 14.28 -1.33 -21.75
N LEU A 377 13.39 -1.15 -20.77
CA LEU A 377 13.70 -0.48 -19.51
C LEU A 377 14.16 -1.43 -18.40
N TRP A 378 14.04 -2.75 -18.60
CA TRP A 378 14.50 -3.71 -17.59
C TRP A 378 16.02 -3.77 -17.54
N THR A 379 16.56 -3.71 -16.33
CA THR A 379 17.95 -4.10 -16.07
C THR A 379 18.06 -5.63 -15.93
N ASN A 380 19.24 -6.19 -16.18
CA ASN A 380 19.51 -7.61 -15.96
C ASN A 380 19.22 -8.03 -14.51
N ASP A 381 19.56 -7.19 -13.53
CA ASP A 381 19.24 -7.43 -12.12
C ASP A 381 17.74 -7.55 -11.88
N GLN A 382 16.95 -6.61 -12.40
CA GLN A 382 15.48 -6.64 -12.24
C GLN A 382 14.85 -7.87 -12.91
N LEU A 383 15.33 -8.28 -14.09
CA LEU A 383 14.85 -9.51 -14.75
C LEU A 383 15.23 -10.76 -13.96
N ASN A 384 16.44 -10.82 -13.44
CA ASN A 384 16.91 -11.92 -12.62
C ASN A 384 16.11 -12.01 -11.32
N ARG A 385 15.87 -10.87 -10.65
CA ARG A 385 15.01 -10.79 -9.46
C ARG A 385 13.59 -11.23 -9.76
N LEU A 386 13.00 -10.77 -10.86
CA LEU A 386 11.66 -11.18 -11.29
C LEU A 386 11.58 -12.69 -11.50
N LEU A 387 12.54 -13.25 -12.24
CA LEU A 387 12.56 -14.68 -12.55
C LEU A 387 12.78 -15.51 -11.29
N ALA A 388 13.76 -15.16 -10.46
CA ALA A 388 14.02 -15.82 -9.18
C ALA A 388 12.79 -15.78 -8.28
N TYR A 389 12.11 -14.64 -8.23
CA TYR A 389 10.87 -14.47 -7.47
C TYR A 389 9.75 -15.37 -8.01
N ILE A 390 9.44 -15.31 -9.32
CA ILE A 390 8.44 -16.18 -9.96
C ILE A 390 8.74 -17.65 -9.69
N LEU A 391 9.99 -18.09 -9.83
CA LEU A 391 10.35 -19.49 -9.60
C LEU A 391 10.17 -19.90 -8.13
N SER A 392 10.34 -18.98 -7.17
CA SER A 392 10.13 -19.25 -5.74
C SER A 392 8.66 -19.36 -5.31
N LEU A 393 7.71 -18.88 -6.13
CA LEU A 393 6.28 -18.89 -5.80
C LEU A 393 5.69 -20.31 -5.62
N LYS A 394 4.58 -20.39 -4.88
CA LYS A 394 3.78 -21.64 -4.76
C LYS A 394 3.34 -22.15 -6.15
N PRO A 395 3.18 -23.47 -6.36
CA PRO A 395 2.90 -24.07 -7.67
C PRO A 395 1.74 -23.42 -8.44
N VAL A 396 0.63 -23.11 -7.74
CA VAL A 396 -0.54 -22.47 -8.35
C VAL A 396 -0.20 -21.08 -8.89
N LYS A 397 0.47 -20.23 -8.10
CA LYS A 397 0.86 -18.87 -8.52
C LYS A 397 1.89 -18.90 -9.65
N ARG A 398 2.80 -19.88 -9.68
CA ARG A 398 3.72 -20.08 -10.82
C ARG A 398 3.00 -20.40 -12.11
N LYS A 399 2.00 -21.29 -12.05
CA LYS A 399 1.19 -21.64 -13.22
C LYS A 399 0.44 -20.42 -13.75
N LEU A 400 -0.15 -19.61 -12.87
CA LEU A 400 -0.81 -18.36 -13.26
C LEU A 400 0.16 -17.38 -13.93
N ALA A 401 1.35 -17.18 -13.36
CA ALA A 401 2.39 -16.33 -13.95
C ALA A 401 2.81 -16.85 -15.34
N SER A 402 3.04 -18.15 -15.49
CA SER A 402 3.39 -18.79 -16.77
C SER A 402 2.29 -18.60 -17.83
N GLN A 403 1.03 -18.77 -17.45
CA GLN A 403 -0.14 -18.58 -18.32
C GLN A 403 -0.26 -17.14 -18.81
N GLN A 404 -0.09 -16.15 -17.93
CA GLN A 404 -0.15 -14.72 -18.31
C GLN A 404 0.96 -14.33 -19.30
N LEU A 405 2.15 -14.93 -19.15
CA LEU A 405 3.27 -14.65 -20.05
C LEU A 405 3.21 -15.42 -21.37
N GLN A 406 2.33 -16.42 -21.48
CA GLN A 406 2.18 -17.29 -22.65
C GLN A 406 3.52 -17.87 -23.15
N SER A 407 4.49 -18.05 -22.24
CA SER A 407 5.86 -18.44 -22.59
C SER A 407 6.10 -19.91 -22.32
N LYS A 408 6.20 -20.71 -23.39
CA LYS A 408 6.60 -22.13 -23.33
C LYS A 408 7.96 -22.33 -22.64
N TYR A 409 8.84 -21.33 -22.74
CA TYR A 409 10.17 -21.33 -22.12
C TYR A 409 10.08 -21.20 -20.59
N ILE A 410 9.36 -20.20 -20.09
CA ILE A 410 9.16 -20.00 -18.65
C ILE A 410 8.39 -21.18 -18.06
N ASP A 411 7.42 -21.72 -18.78
CA ASP A 411 6.69 -22.91 -18.35
C ASP A 411 7.61 -24.12 -18.18
N LYS A 412 8.52 -24.36 -19.13
CA LYS A 412 9.51 -25.44 -19.04
C LYS A 412 10.45 -25.25 -17.85
N ILE A 413 11.03 -24.06 -17.68
CA ILE A 413 11.94 -23.77 -16.55
C ILE A 413 11.20 -23.91 -15.22
N ALA A 414 9.98 -23.39 -15.09
CA ALA A 414 9.20 -23.50 -13.86
C ALA A 414 8.88 -24.95 -13.50
N ARG A 415 8.57 -25.81 -14.49
CA ARG A 415 8.36 -27.25 -14.30
C ARG A 415 9.64 -27.95 -13.87
N THR A 416 10.76 -27.71 -14.56
CA THR A 416 12.08 -28.30 -14.24
C THR A 416 12.54 -27.87 -12.86
N TYR A 417 12.47 -26.58 -12.53
CA TYR A 417 12.82 -26.03 -11.22
C TYR A 417 12.01 -26.66 -10.08
N TYR A 418 10.70 -26.86 -10.29
CA TYR A 418 9.87 -27.55 -9.31
C TYR A 418 10.24 -29.02 -9.15
N ALA A 419 10.48 -29.73 -10.25
CA ALA A 419 10.86 -31.14 -10.19
C ALA A 419 12.16 -31.34 -9.39
N LEU A 420 13.17 -30.49 -9.64
CA LEU A 420 14.47 -30.53 -8.98
C LEU A 420 14.39 -30.17 -7.48
N ASN A 421 13.57 -29.20 -7.12
CA ASN A 421 13.49 -28.69 -5.74
C ASN A 421 12.29 -29.25 -4.94
N LYS A 422 11.56 -30.24 -5.46
CA LYS A 422 10.33 -30.78 -4.87
C LYS A 422 10.51 -31.24 -3.42
N LYS A 423 11.66 -31.81 -3.10
CA LYS A 423 12.02 -32.29 -1.75
C LYS A 423 12.33 -31.12 -0.79
N LEU A 424 13.08 -30.13 -1.27
CA LEU A 424 13.40 -28.91 -0.51
C LEU A 424 12.17 -28.05 -0.19
N PHE A 425 11.19 -27.97 -1.11
CA PHE A 425 9.93 -27.28 -0.85
C PHE A 425 9.09 -27.97 0.23
N LYS A 426 9.10 -29.30 0.31
CA LYS A 426 8.44 -30.05 1.38
C LYS A 426 9.12 -29.82 2.74
N GLU A 427 10.43 -29.62 2.74
CA GLU A 427 11.25 -29.40 3.94
C GLU A 427 11.40 -27.92 4.33
N LYS A 428 10.72 -26.98 3.64
CA LYS A 428 10.85 -25.51 3.84
C LYS A 428 12.29 -24.98 3.77
N LYS A 429 13.19 -25.64 3.02
CA LYS A 429 14.60 -25.20 2.84
C LYS A 429 14.75 -24.29 1.63
N LYS A 430 15.80 -23.45 1.63
CA LYS A 430 16.13 -22.58 0.48
C LYS A 430 16.48 -23.42 -0.76
N PRO A 431 15.95 -23.09 -1.95
CA PRO A 431 16.26 -23.81 -3.17
C PRO A 431 17.69 -23.59 -3.66
N ASP A 432 18.22 -24.53 -4.43
CA ASP A 432 19.50 -24.36 -5.15
C ASP A 432 19.23 -23.80 -6.56
N TYR A 433 19.72 -22.57 -6.79
CA TYR A 433 19.56 -21.84 -8.05
C TYR A 433 20.72 -22.07 -9.03
N SER A 434 21.76 -22.81 -8.62
CA SER A 434 22.97 -23.06 -9.42
C SER A 434 22.91 -24.34 -10.26
N HIS A 435 21.80 -25.10 -10.15
CA HIS A 435 21.67 -26.42 -10.75
C HIS A 435 21.90 -26.42 -12.28
N PRO A 436 22.75 -27.30 -12.84
CA PRO A 436 23.11 -27.31 -14.27
C PRO A 436 21.90 -27.42 -15.22
N GLU A 437 20.85 -28.15 -14.83
CA GLU A 437 19.62 -28.28 -15.64
C GLU A 437 18.77 -27.01 -15.72
N LEU A 438 19.03 -26.01 -14.87
CA LEU A 438 18.43 -24.67 -14.98
C LEU A 438 19.20 -23.79 -15.98
N LYS A 439 20.42 -24.18 -16.37
CA LYS A 439 21.21 -23.50 -17.40
C LYS A 439 20.70 -23.94 -18.78
N VAL A 440 20.09 -23.01 -19.49
CA VAL A 440 19.66 -23.25 -20.86
C VAL A 440 20.87 -23.15 -21.77
N LYS A 441 21.15 -24.22 -22.53
CA LYS A 441 22.13 -24.17 -23.61
C LYS A 441 21.71 -23.07 -24.61
N THR A 442 22.41 -21.95 -24.61
CA THR A 442 22.28 -20.96 -25.67
C THR A 442 22.76 -21.60 -26.97
N GLY A 443 22.10 -21.33 -28.09
CA GLY A 443 22.37 -21.95 -29.40
C GLY A 443 23.76 -21.70 -30.01
N LYS A 444 24.75 -21.30 -29.21
CA LYS A 444 26.18 -21.31 -29.54
C LYS A 444 26.88 -22.62 -29.15
N ASP A 445 26.22 -23.49 -28.38
CA ASP A 445 26.76 -24.80 -27.95
C ASP A 445 26.05 -25.98 -28.64
N LYS A 446 25.67 -25.81 -29.91
CA LYS A 446 25.21 -26.90 -30.79
C LYS A 446 25.95 -26.86 -32.11
#